data_AF-A0A1T1AUE7-F1
#
_entry.id   AF-A0A1T1AUE7-F1
#
_cell.length_a   1.000
_cell.length_b   1.000
_cell.length_c   1.000
_cell.angle_alpha   90.00
_cell.angle_beta   90.00
_cell.angle_gamma   90.00
#
_symmetry.space_group_name_H-M   'P 1'
#
loop_
_entity.id
_entity.type
_entity.pdbx_description
1 polymer ?
#
loop_
_entity_poly.entity_id
_entity_poly.type
_entity_poly.pdbx_seq_one_letter_code
_entity_poly.pdbx_strand_id
1 'polypeptide(L)' 'MTPEEFSAALAALHWKQTDFCRKTGLNKSTPSNWMVLKTPIPPWVGAYLGAMLDLAALHRKYLETPKGGTASE' A
#
# COMPACT_ATOMS: atom_id res chain seq x y z
N MET A 1 -10.66 -5.15 -7.43
CA MET A 1 -10.73 -4.42 -6.15
C MET A 1 -11.56 -3.17 -6.34
N THR A 2 -12.23 -2.69 -5.30
CA THR A 2 -13.00 -1.44 -5.30
C THR A 2 -12.11 -0.23 -4.91
N PRO A 3 -12.57 1.01 -5.11
CA PRO A 3 -11.85 2.20 -4.62
C PRO A 3 -11.61 2.22 -3.11
N GLU A 4 -12.56 1.69 -2.34
CA GLU A 4 -12.46 1.57 -0.88
C GLU A 4 -11.36 0.59 -0.50
N GLU A 5 -11.33 -0.59 -1.13
CA GLU A 5 -10.28 -1.60 -0.95
C GLU A 5 -8.91 -1.04 -1.34
N PHE A 6 -8.84 -0.27 -2.43
CA PHE A 6 -7.61 0.39 -2.87
C PHE A 6 -7.12 1.39 -1.82
N SER A 7 -8.01 2.24 -1.31
CA SER A 7 -7.68 3.22 -0.28
C SER A 7 -7.25 2.56 1.04
N ALA A 8 -7.94 1.49 1.44
CA ALA A 8 -7.60 0.71 2.63
C ALA A 8 -6.22 0.05 2.52
N ALA A 9 -5.89 -0.53 1.36
CA ALA A 9 -4.58 -1.11 1.12
C ALA A 9 -3.46 -0.07 1.17
N LEU A 10 -3.67 1.13 0.59
CA LEU A 10 -2.71 2.23 0.71
C LEU A 10 -2.54 2.69 2.16
N ALA A 11 -3.64 2.82 2.91
CA ALA A 11 -3.58 3.21 4.32
C ALA A 11 -2.80 2.20 5.18
N ALA A 12 -2.99 0.90 4.96
CA ALA A 12 -2.26 -0.16 5.65
C ALA A 12 -0.76 -0.15 5.35
N LEU A 13 -0.37 0.33 4.16
CA LEU A 13 1.03 0.54 3.76
C LEU A 13 1.58 1.91 4.18
N HIS A 14 0.77 2.76 4.82
CA HIS A 14 1.06 4.18 5.08
C HIS A 14 1.42 4.99 3.82
N TRP A 15 0.82 4.63 2.69
CA TRP A 15 1.03 5.29 1.40
C TRP A 15 -0.09 6.28 1.08
N LYS A 16 0.28 7.37 0.42
CA LYS A 16 -0.66 8.23 -0.31
C LYS A 16 -0.80 7.73 -1.75
N GLN A 17 -1.85 8.16 -2.47
CA GLN A 17 -1.98 7.87 -3.91
C GLN A 17 -0.76 8.35 -4.71
N THR A 18 -0.10 9.44 -4.28
CA THR A 18 1.13 9.93 -4.90
C THR A 18 2.30 8.97 -4.74
N ASP A 19 2.38 8.24 -3.63
CA ASP A 19 3.44 7.26 -3.40
C ASP A 19 3.20 6.02 -4.26
N PHE A 20 1.94 5.59 -4.39
CA PHE A 20 1.56 4.54 -5.32
C PHE A 20 1.92 4.90 -6.77
N CYS A 21 1.61 6.12 -7.21
CA CYS A 21 1.98 6.62 -8.55
C CYS A 21 3.50 6.58 -8.77
N ARG A 22 4.29 7.07 -7.80
CA ARG A 22 5.76 7.06 -7.87
C ARG A 22 6.33 5.64 -7.98
N LYS A 23 5.75 4.68 -7.26
CA LYS A 23 6.22 3.28 -7.24
C LYS A 23 5.83 2.49 -8.49
N THR A 24 4.71 2.85 -9.12
CA THR A 24 4.16 2.12 -10.28
C THR A 24 4.40 2.83 -11.62
N GLY A 25 4.93 4.05 -11.60
CA GLY A 25 5.11 4.88 -12.80
C GLY A 25 3.82 5.45 -13.37
N LEU A 26 2.68 5.30 -12.68
CA LEU A 26 1.40 5.84 -13.12
C LEU A 26 1.33 7.35 -12.90
N ASN A 27 0.51 8.02 -13.73
CA ASN A 27 0.19 9.42 -13.52
C ASN A 27 -0.80 9.59 -12.34
N LYS A 28 -0.89 10.80 -11.79
CA LYS A 28 -1.78 11.10 -10.66
C LYS A 28 -3.27 11.00 -11.00
N SER A 29 -3.65 11.28 -12.25
CA SER A 29 -5.06 11.25 -12.66
C SER A 29 -5.61 9.82 -12.78
N THR A 30 -4.75 8.83 -12.97
CA THR A 30 -5.14 7.42 -13.09
C THR A 30 -5.82 6.91 -11.81
N PRO A 31 -5.20 6.97 -10.60
CA PRO A 31 -5.90 6.59 -9.38
C PRO A 31 -7.10 7.49 -9.07
N SER A 32 -7.02 8.79 -9.38
CA SER A 32 -8.16 9.70 -9.19
C SER A 32 -9.39 9.27 -10.02
N ASN A 33 -9.19 8.82 -11.27
CA ASN A 33 -10.27 8.31 -12.11
C ASN A 33 -10.87 7.01 -11.56
N TRP A 34 -10.06 6.17 -10.90
CA TRP A 34 -10.57 4.98 -10.21
C TRP A 34 -11.46 5.35 -9.03
N MET A 35 -11.04 6.35 -8.24
CA MET A 35 -11.78 6.79 -7.05
C MET A 35 -13.18 7.32 -7.36
N VAL A 36 -13.36 7.94 -8.53
CA VAL A 36 -14.66 8.44 -9.00
C VAL A 36 -15.38 7.46 -9.93
N LEU A 37 -14.92 6.21 -9.99
CA LEU A 37 -15.47 5.14 -10.83
C LEU A 37 -15.51 5.46 -12.33
N LYS A 38 -14.73 6.45 -12.79
CA LYS A 38 -14.64 6.83 -14.21
C LYS A 38 -13.97 5.74 -15.05
N THR A 39 -13.02 5.03 -14.46
CA THR A 39 -12.39 3.86 -15.07
C THR A 39 -12.24 2.75 -14.04
N PRO A 40 -12.39 1.47 -14.40
CA PRO A 40 -12.17 0.37 -13.47
C PRO A 40 -10.70 0.26 -13.04
N ILE A 41 -10.48 -0.27 -11.84
CA ILE A 41 -9.13 -0.57 -11.34
C ILE A 41 -8.64 -1.85 -12.04
N PRO A 42 -7.46 -1.83 -12.71
CA PRO A 42 -6.92 -3.02 -13.35
C PRO A 42 -6.62 -4.15 -12.35
N PRO A 43 -6.81 -5.44 -12.71
CA PRO A 43 -6.60 -6.57 -11.81
C PRO A 43 -5.20 -6.63 -11.18
N TRP A 44 -4.17 -6.24 -11.92
CA TRP A 44 -2.79 -6.28 -11.43
C TRP A 44 -2.57 -5.36 -10.22
N VAL A 45 -3.36 -4.30 -10.04
CA VAL A 45 -3.22 -3.35 -8.91
C VAL A 45 -3.49 -4.09 -7.60
N GLY A 46 -4.50 -4.96 -7.57
CA GLY A 46 -4.80 -5.78 -6.40
C GLY A 46 -3.66 -6.75 -6.09
N ALA A 47 -3.13 -7.44 -7.10
CA ALA A 47 -2.00 -8.36 -6.94
C ALA A 47 -0.73 -7.64 -6.45
N TYR A 48 -0.44 -6.47 -7.00
CA TYR A 48 0.71 -5.65 -6.61
C TYR A 48 0.59 -5.17 -5.15
N LEU A 49 -0.57 -4.60 -4.77
CA LEU A 49 -0.78 -4.13 -3.40
C LEU A 49 -0.79 -5.29 -2.39
N GLY A 50 -1.35 -6.44 -2.77
CA GLY A 50 -1.26 -7.68 -1.97
C GLY A 50 0.19 -8.06 -1.68
N ALA A 51 1.04 -8.12 -2.71
CA ALA A 51 2.46 -8.43 -2.53
C ALA A 51 3.20 -7.41 -1.64
N MET A 52 2.83 -6.12 -1.73
CA MET A 52 3.42 -5.08 -0.87
C MET A 52 2.97 -5.21 0.59
N LEU A 53 1.72 -5.59 0.82
CA LEU A 53 1.19 -5.87 2.15
C LEU A 53 1.88 -7.09 2.77
N ASP A 54 2.07 -8.16 2.00
CA ASP A 54 2.81 -9.34 2.44
C ASP A 54 4.25 -9.00 2.81
N LEU A 55 4.92 -8.17 1.99
CA LEU A 55 6.27 -7.70 2.29
C LEU A 55 6.31 -6.83 3.55
N ALA A 56 5.33 -5.95 3.76
CA ALA A 56 5.22 -5.14 4.97
C ALA A 56 4.99 -6.02 6.21
N ALA A 57 4.15 -7.06 6.10
CA ALA A 57 3.94 -8.03 7.16
C ALA A 57 5.21 -8.83 7.47
N LEU A 58 5.96 -9.22 6.44
CA LEU A 58 7.24 -9.91 6.57
C LEU A 58 8.27 -9.03 7.29
N HIS A 59 8.39 -7.77 6.87
CA HIS A 59 9.26 -6.78 7.52
C HIS A 59 8.90 -6.61 8.99
N ARG A 60 7.61 -6.43 9.31
CA ARG A 60 7.14 -6.33 10.69
C ARG A 60 7.48 -7.56 11.52
N LYS A 61 7.29 -8.76 10.95
CA LYS A 61 7.52 -10.01 11.67
C LYS A 61 9.00 -10.22 12.03
N TYR A 62 9.92 -9.85 11.15
CA TYR A 62 11.33 -10.24 11.28
C TYR A 62 12.29 -9.08 11.56
N LEU A 63 11.90 -7.83 11.27
CA LEU A 63 12.80 -6.68 11.31
C LEU A 63 12.34 -5.56 12.24
N GLU A 64 11.06 -5.51 12.64
CA GLU A 64 10.62 -4.57 13.69
C GLU A 64 11.05 -5.12 15.06
N THR A 65 12.12 -4.56 15.64
CA THR A 65 12.51 -4.85 17.02
C THR A 65 11.44 -4.32 17.97
N PRO A 66 11.04 -5.08 19.02
CA PRO A 66 10.14 -4.57 20.04
C PRO A 66 10.74 -3.31 20.65
N LYS A 67 10.04 -2.18 20.48
CA LYS A 67 10.44 -0.89 21.05
C LYS A 67 10.28 -0.98 22.57
N GLY A 68 11.30 -1.50 23.26
CA GLY A 68 11.28 -1.74 24.70
C GLY A 68 12.44 -2.56 25.28
N GLY A 69 13.40 -3.01 24.47
CA GLY A 69 14.63 -3.65 24.97
C GLY A 69 15.69 -2.64 25.42
N THR A 70 15.37 -1.74 26.35
CA THR A 70 16.43 -1.19 27.21
C THR A 70 16.80 -2.29 28.18
N ALA A 71 17.76 -3.14 27.78
CA ALA A 71 18.54 -3.91 28.73
C ALA A 71 19.26 -2.89 29.63
N SER A 72 18.76 -2.75 30.86
CA SER A 72 19.59 -2.33 31.97
C SER A 72 20.57 -3.47 32.24
N GLU A 73 21.86 -3.17 32.12
CA GLU A 73 22.96 -3.95 32.67
C GLU A 73 23.87 -2.99 33.44
#